data_AF-A0A7U6R018-F1
#
_entry.id   AF-A0A7U6R018-F1
#
_cell.length_a   1.000
_cell.length_b   1.000
_cell.length_c   1.000
_cell.angle_alpha   90.00
_cell.angle_beta   90.00
_cell.angle_gamma   90.00
#
_symmetry.space_group_name_H-M   'P 1'
#
loop_
_entity.id
_entity.type
_entity.pdbx_description
1 polymer ?
#
loop_
_entity_poly.entity_id
_entity_poly.type
_entity_poly.pdbx_seq_one_letter_code
_entity_poly.pdbx_strand_id
1 'polypeptide(L)' 'MDKKISKYEIANCINVLGNFCGKRDIDELTAFELIKKYGVEKADVMVLFGGSILAGGDVLANAMKK' A
#
# COMPACT_ATOMS: atom_id res chain seq x y z
N MET A 1 -12.56 -22.32 27.24
CA MET A 1 -11.17 -22.12 27.70
C MET A 1 -10.53 -21.14 26.74
N ASP A 2 -10.42 -19.87 27.13
CA ASP A 2 -9.82 -18.85 26.27
C ASP A 2 -8.35 -19.20 26.05
N LYS A 3 -8.01 -19.55 24.81
CA LYS A 3 -6.63 -19.81 24.42
C LYS A 3 -5.88 -18.49 24.57
N LYS A 4 -4.95 -18.43 25.52
CA LYS A 4 -4.13 -17.24 25.74
C LYS A 4 -3.12 -17.16 24.61
N ILE A 5 -3.44 -16.37 23.58
CA ILE A 5 -2.56 -16.13 22.43
C ILE A 5 -1.40 -15.25 22.90
N SER A 6 -0.17 -15.62 22.54
CA SER A 6 1.01 -14.81 22.84
C SER A 6 1.01 -13.51 22.02
N LYS A 7 1.75 -12.50 22.50
CA LYS A 7 1.90 -11.24 21.75
C LYS A 7 2.52 -11.46 20.37
N TYR A 8 3.43 -12.44 20.23
CA TYR A 8 4.06 -12.79 18.96
C TYR A 8 3.06 -13.38 17.97
N GLU A 9 2.19 -14.28 18.42
CA GLU A 9 1.13 -14.85 17.58
C GLU A 9 0.14 -13.76 17.14
N ILE A 10 -0.24 -12.84 18.02
CA ILE A 10 -1.10 -11.70 17.67
C ILE A 10 -0.44 -10.83 16.60
N ALA A 11 0.82 -10.45 16.80
CA ALA A 11 1.56 -9.63 15.83
C ALA A 11 1.66 -10.34 14.46
N ASN A 12 1.90 -11.65 14.47
CA ASN A 12 1.93 -12.43 13.24
C ASN A 12 0.57 -12.43 12.52
N CYS A 13 -0.53 -12.64 13.25
CA CYS A 13 -1.88 -12.57 12.69
C CYS A 13 -2.19 -11.19 12.09
N ILE A 14 -1.81 -10.11 12.79
CA ILE A 14 -1.98 -8.74 12.30
C ILE A 14 -1.18 -8.52 11.01
N ASN A 15 0.06 -8.99 10.94
CA ASN A 15 0.90 -8.83 9.75
C ASN A 15 0.35 -9.63 8.56
N VAL A 16 -0.17 -10.85 8.78
CA VAL A 16 -0.82 -11.64 7.74
C VAL A 16 -2.04 -10.89 7.18
N LEU A 17 -2.88 -10.34 8.05
CA LEU A 17 -4.04 -9.55 7.64
C LEU A 17 -3.62 -8.25 6.94
N GLY A 18 -2.60 -7.55 7.46
CA GLY A 18 -2.05 -6.35 6.86
C GLY A 18 -1.54 -6.58 5.44
N ASN A 19 -0.82 -7.68 5.22
CA ASN A 19 -0.32 -8.07 3.90
C ASN A 19 -1.45 -8.43 2.93
N PHE A 20 -2.52 -9.07 3.43
CA PHE A 20 -3.67 -9.41 2.60
C PHE A 20 -4.50 -8.17 2.22
N CYS A 21 -4.86 -7.34 3.21
CA CYS A 21 -5.71 -6.17 3.00
C CYS A 21 -4.98 -4.98 2.37
N GLY A 22 -3.67 -4.85 2.63
CA GLY A 22 -2.82 -3.76 2.16
C GLY A 22 -2.03 -4.09 0.89
N LYS A 23 -2.48 -5.07 0.10
CA LYS A 23 -1.77 -5.50 -1.10
C LYS A 23 -1.66 -4.34 -2.10
N ARG A 24 -0.43 -4.10 -2.56
CA ARG A 24 -0.14 -3.16 -3.65
C ARG A 24 0.06 -3.94 -4.94
N ASP A 25 -0.35 -3.33 -6.03
CA ASP A 25 -0.06 -3.88 -7.35
C ASP A 25 1.38 -3.59 -7.80
N ILE A 26 1.87 -2.39 -7.53
CA ILE A 26 3.24 -1.97 -7.79
C ILE A 26 3.89 -1.60 -6.47
N ASP A 27 5.20 -1.80 -6.37
CA ASP A 27 5.96 -1.50 -5.16
C ASP A 27 5.92 0.00 -4.84
N GLU A 28 6.09 0.83 -5.87
CA GLU A 28 6.04 2.29 -5.79
C GLU A 28 5.25 2.88 -6.96
N LEU A 29 4.58 4.02 -6.71
CA LEU A 29 3.82 4.74 -7.73
C LEU A 29 4.76 5.62 -8.57
N THR A 30 5.60 4.98 -9.37
CA THR A 30 6.60 5.61 -10.26
C THR A 30 6.33 5.27 -11.72
N ALA A 31 6.79 6.10 -12.64
CA ALA A 31 6.69 5.82 -14.08
C ALA A 31 7.36 4.48 -14.46
N PHE A 32 8.49 4.16 -13.83
CA PHE A 32 9.20 2.91 -14.08
C PHE A 32 8.35 1.67 -13.74
N GLU A 33 7.76 1.62 -12.54
CA GLU A 33 6.94 0.48 -12.13
C GLU A 33 5.61 0.41 -12.92
N LEU A 34 5.07 1.56 -13.34
CA LEU A 34 3.90 1.61 -14.24
C LEU A 34 4.21 1.00 -15.62
N ILE A 35 5.35 1.35 -16.22
CA ILE A 35 5.78 0.77 -17.50
C ILE A 35 6.04 -0.73 -17.34
N LYS A 36 6.76 -1.11 -16.29
CA LYS A 36 7.13 -2.51 -16.03
C LYS A 36 5.93 -3.41 -15.78
N LYS A 37 4.93 -2.97 -15.02
CA LYS A 37 3.74 -3.80 -14.70
C LYS A 37 2.62 -3.69 -15.73
N TYR A 38 2.38 -2.50 -16.27
CA TYR A 38 1.20 -2.22 -17.11
C TYR A 38 1.51 -1.74 -18.53
N GLY A 39 2.78 -1.44 -18.85
CA GLY A 39 3.16 -0.91 -20.17
C GLY A 39 2.73 0.53 -20.41
N VAL A 40 2.41 1.29 -19.36
CA VAL A 40 1.97 2.69 -19.46
C VAL A 40 3.03 3.63 -18.90
N GLU A 41 3.32 4.70 -19.63
CA GLU A 41 4.36 5.68 -19.25
C GLU A 41 3.95 6.57 -18.07
N LYS A 42 2.64 6.82 -17.93
CA LYS A 42 2.09 7.71 -16.91
C LYS A 42 0.64 7.36 -16.58
N ALA A 43 0.20 7.76 -15.40
CA ALA A 43 -1.22 7.83 -15.07
C ALA A 43 -1.75 9.23 -15.41
N ASP A 44 -2.86 9.32 -16.15
CA ASP A 44 -3.51 10.61 -16.45
C ASP A 44 -4.29 11.15 -15.26
N VAL A 45 -4.80 10.26 -14.40
CA VAL A 45 -5.55 10.59 -13.19
C VAL A 45 -5.06 9.71 -12.05
N MET A 46 -4.88 10.31 -10.87
CA MET A 46 -4.61 9.61 -9.62
C MET A 46 -5.68 9.99 -8.60
N VAL A 47 -6.18 9.01 -7.85
CA VAL A 47 -7.24 9.20 -6.85
C VAL A 47 -6.78 8.59 -5.52
N LEU A 48 -6.82 9.39 -4.46
CA LEU A 48 -6.61 8.91 -3.10
C LEU A 48 -7.97 8.62 -2.45
N PHE A 49 -8.20 7.34 -2.12
CA PHE A 49 -9.36 6.93 -1.35
C PHE A 49 -9.05 7.04 0.15
N GLY A 50 -9.86 7.81 0.86
CA GLY A 50 -9.59 8.19 2.24
C GLY A 50 -8.63 9.38 2.34
N GLY A 51 -8.27 9.77 3.57
CA GLY A 51 -7.41 10.94 3.79
C GLY A 51 -6.97 11.13 5.25
N SER A 52 -7.46 10.30 6.17
CA SER A 52 -7.14 10.37 7.59
C SER A 52 -5.74 9.83 7.93
N ILE A 53 -5.04 9.18 6.98
CA ILE A 53 -3.71 8.62 7.16
C ILE A 53 -2.73 9.38 6.26
N LEU A 54 -1.82 10.15 6.87
CA LEU A 54 -0.86 10.99 6.15
C LEU A 54 0.03 10.22 5.18
N ALA A 55 0.44 9.00 5.54
CA ALA A 55 1.29 8.17 4.68
C ALA A 55 0.71 7.93 3.28
N GLY A 56 -0.62 7.80 3.16
CA GLY A 56 -1.27 7.68 1.85
C GLY A 56 -1.22 8.98 1.04
N GLY A 57 -1.35 10.12 1.72
CA GLY A 57 -1.18 11.45 1.13
C GLY A 57 0.24 11.68 0.62
N ASP A 58 1.25 11.30 1.40
CA ASP A 58 2.66 11.43 1.01
C ASP A 58 3.00 10.58 -0.22
N VAL A 59 2.45 9.36 -0.32
CA VAL A 59 2.62 8.50 -1.50
C VAL A 59 2.06 9.18 -2.75
N LEU A 60 0.83 9.72 -2.68
CA LEU A 60 0.23 10.42 -3.81
C LEU A 60 1.02 11.69 -4.16
N ALA A 61 1.36 12.50 -3.17
CA ALA A 61 2.10 13.74 -3.36
C ALA A 61 3.48 13.49 -4.00
N ASN A 62 4.17 12.42 -3.59
CA ASN A 62 5.44 12.01 -4.20
C ASN A 62 5.27 11.56 -5.65
N ALA A 63 4.22 10.81 -5.98
CA ALA A 63 3.95 10.40 -7.37
C ALA A 63 3.61 11.57 -8.31
N MET A 64 3.13 12.69 -7.75
CA MET A 64 2.84 13.93 -8.50
C MET A 64 4.06 14.83 -8.70
N LYS A 65 5.18 14.57 -8.01
CA LYS A 65 6.41 15.34 -8.21
C LYS A 65 6.97 15.03 -9.60
N LYS A 66 7.43 16.09 -10.28
CA LYS A 66 8.07 16.01 -11.60
C LYS A 66 9.44 15.36 -11.51
#